data_AF-A0A7K4I7Y8-F1
#
_entry.id   AF-A0A7K4I7Y8-F1
#
_cell.length_a   1.000
_cell.length_b   1.000
_cell.length_c   1.000
_cell.angle_alpha   90.00
_cell.angle_beta   90.00
_cell.angle_gamma   90.00
#
_symmetry.space_group_name_H-M   'P 1'
#
loop_
_entity.id
_entity.type
_entity.pdbx_description
1 polymer ?
#
loop_
_entity_poly.entity_id
_entity_poly.type
_entity_poly.pdbx_seq_one_letter_code
_entity_poly.pdbx_strand_id
1 'polypeptide(L)'
;MPPPVVKNIKDLIFWQYAKIIAESAGFGKKNYGFIMKKFRQLQQGEIFWNEIREYVKEKERRDECIFCGIKTDLTIDHLLPRCFNGPNDEKNVIWVCKKCNSSKGSKRLYEFWTEKKGLEGAKYEVPRIAEGKYLKLVYEVLKEKGLLNLNASKIGELFCPKCSIKKICVKEDSEGKLSPLCLDGILTLCFLKEI
;
A
#
# COMPACT_ATOMS: atom_id res chain seq x y z
N MET A 1 -4.14 -3.38 -13.89
CA MET A 1 -4.80 -4.26 -12.91
C MET A 1 -3.84 -5.37 -12.45
N PRO A 2 -4.03 -5.97 -11.26
CA PRO A 2 -3.35 -7.21 -10.90
C PRO A 2 -3.78 -8.37 -11.83
N PRO A 3 -3.01 -9.46 -11.90
CA PRO A 3 -3.36 -10.61 -12.72
C PRO A 3 -4.64 -11.30 -12.21
N PRO A 4 -5.36 -12.07 -13.05
CA PRO A 4 -6.63 -12.70 -12.68
C PRO A 4 -6.58 -13.64 -11.48
N VAL A 5 -5.40 -14.13 -11.09
CA VAL A 5 -5.20 -14.97 -9.89
C VAL A 5 -5.40 -14.21 -8.58
N VAL A 6 -5.37 -12.88 -8.60
CA VAL A 6 -5.64 -12.02 -7.44
C VAL A 6 -7.15 -11.84 -7.33
N LYS A 7 -7.79 -12.49 -6.35
CA LYS A 7 -9.26 -12.56 -6.26
C LYS A 7 -9.87 -11.65 -5.19
N ASN A 8 -9.12 -11.36 -4.13
CA ASN A 8 -9.60 -10.61 -2.97
C ASN A 8 -8.53 -9.66 -2.42
N ILE A 9 -8.87 -8.94 -1.34
CA ILE A 9 -7.96 -8.01 -0.68
C ILE A 9 -6.69 -8.69 -0.14
N LYS A 10 -6.82 -9.87 0.48
CA LYS A 10 -5.67 -10.63 0.96
C LYS A 10 -4.69 -10.93 -0.18
N ASP A 11 -5.21 -11.40 -1.31
CA ASP A 11 -4.39 -11.65 -2.50
C ASP A 11 -3.75 -10.38 -3.04
N LEU A 12 -4.47 -9.24 -3.02
CA LEU A 12 -3.94 -7.98 -3.50
C LEU A 12 -2.77 -7.50 -2.63
N ILE A 13 -2.89 -7.62 -1.31
CA ILE A 13 -1.81 -7.33 -0.35
C ILE A 13 -0.62 -8.24 -0.62
N PHE A 14 -0.86 -9.56 -0.73
CA PHE A 14 0.19 -10.53 -1.01
C PHE A 14 0.86 -10.30 -2.37
N TRP A 15 0.11 -9.86 -3.37
CA TRP A 15 0.65 -9.53 -4.69
C TRP A 15 1.58 -8.32 -4.64
N GLN A 16 1.23 -7.25 -3.93
CA GLN A 16 2.14 -6.11 -3.75
C GLN A 16 3.35 -6.49 -2.91
N TYR A 17 3.15 -7.29 -1.86
CA TYR A 17 4.25 -7.75 -1.02
C TYR A 17 5.22 -8.67 -1.77
N ALA A 18 4.73 -9.53 -2.66
CA ALA A 18 5.58 -10.34 -3.53
C ALA A 18 6.49 -9.50 -4.44
N LYS A 19 6.03 -8.31 -4.89
CA LYS A 19 6.87 -7.36 -5.64
C LYS A 19 7.97 -6.74 -4.77
N ILE A 20 7.65 -6.40 -3.53
CA ILE A 20 8.63 -5.91 -2.55
C ILE A 20 9.72 -6.98 -2.33
N ILE A 21 9.34 -8.25 -2.19
CA ILE A 21 10.29 -9.37 -2.06
C ILE A 21 11.17 -9.47 -3.33
N ALA A 22 10.56 -9.39 -4.52
CA ALA A 22 11.30 -9.42 -5.79
C ALA A 22 12.33 -8.29 -5.90
N GLU A 23 11.94 -7.07 -5.56
CA GLU A 23 12.84 -5.91 -5.54
C GLU A 23 13.95 -6.06 -4.51
N SER A 24 13.65 -6.52 -3.28
CA SER A 24 14.67 -6.75 -2.26
C SER A 24 15.66 -7.86 -2.65
N ALA A 25 15.30 -8.75 -3.56
CA ALA A 25 16.15 -9.79 -4.10
C ALA A 25 16.88 -9.36 -5.40
N GLY A 26 16.77 -8.09 -5.81
CA GLY A 26 17.46 -7.55 -6.98
C GLY A 26 16.75 -7.80 -8.32
N PHE A 27 15.57 -8.43 -8.34
CA PHE A 27 14.82 -8.71 -9.57
C PHE A 27 13.91 -7.55 -10.02
N GLY A 28 13.71 -6.54 -9.16
CA GLY A 28 12.78 -5.44 -9.38
C GLY A 28 11.30 -5.86 -9.30
N LYS A 29 10.40 -4.87 -9.31
CA LYS A 29 8.94 -5.09 -9.11
C LYS A 29 8.17 -5.59 -10.33
N LYS A 30 8.84 -5.82 -11.46
CA LYS A 30 8.20 -6.24 -12.73
C LYS A 30 8.55 -7.68 -13.15
N ASN A 31 9.37 -8.42 -12.39
CA ASN A 31 9.69 -9.81 -12.70
C ASN A 31 8.52 -10.75 -12.38
N TYR A 32 7.60 -10.91 -13.34
CA TYR A 32 6.35 -11.64 -13.13
C TYR A 32 6.54 -13.08 -12.63
N GLY A 33 7.51 -13.82 -13.18
CA GLY A 33 7.75 -15.21 -12.80
C GLY A 33 8.17 -15.34 -11.33
N PHE A 34 9.09 -14.49 -10.88
CA PHE A 34 9.53 -14.47 -9.49
C PHE A 34 8.41 -13.98 -8.55
N ILE A 35 7.70 -12.93 -8.94
CA ILE A 35 6.57 -12.39 -8.17
C ILE A 35 5.48 -13.45 -8.01
N MET A 36 5.11 -14.15 -9.08
CA MET A 36 4.11 -15.22 -9.04
C MET A 36 4.55 -16.36 -8.12
N LYS A 37 5.83 -16.76 -8.19
CA LYS A 37 6.38 -17.75 -7.26
C LYS A 37 6.17 -17.29 -5.81
N LYS A 38 6.63 -16.08 -5.45
CA LYS A 38 6.49 -15.54 -4.08
C LYS A 38 5.05 -15.35 -3.64
N PHE A 39 4.18 -14.91 -4.54
CA PHE A 39 2.75 -14.78 -4.29
C PHE A 39 2.12 -16.12 -3.89
N ARG A 40 2.42 -17.22 -4.61
CA ARG A 40 1.92 -18.56 -4.26
C ARG A 40 2.43 -19.03 -2.90
N GLN A 41 3.72 -18.80 -2.61
CA GLN A 41 4.30 -19.13 -1.30
C GLN A 41 3.59 -18.38 -0.15
N LEU A 42 3.22 -17.11 -0.36
CA LEU A 42 2.43 -16.33 0.61
C LEU A 42 1.01 -16.90 0.79
N GLN A 43 0.34 -17.28 -0.30
CA GLN A 43 -1.00 -17.87 -0.23
C GLN A 43 -1.01 -19.20 0.53
N GLN A 44 0.03 -20.03 0.33
CA GLN A 44 0.21 -21.32 0.99
C GLN A 44 0.69 -21.19 2.45
N GLY A 45 1.10 -20.00 2.88
CA GLY A 45 1.64 -19.76 4.22
C GLY A 45 3.07 -20.25 4.41
N GLU A 46 3.78 -20.62 3.33
CA GLU A 46 5.19 -21.05 3.36
C GLU A 46 6.14 -19.92 3.80
N ILE A 47 5.78 -18.68 3.46
CA ILE A 47 6.50 -17.48 3.90
C ILE A 47 5.55 -16.59 4.67
N PHE A 48 5.91 -16.32 5.92
CA PHE A 48 5.11 -15.48 6.79
C PHE A 48 5.52 -14.02 6.62
N TRP A 49 4.55 -13.21 6.20
CA TRP A 49 4.72 -11.77 5.99
C TRP A 49 4.94 -11.00 7.32
N ASN A 50 4.80 -11.62 8.49
CA ASN A 50 5.02 -10.96 9.78
C ASN A 50 6.48 -10.54 10.00
N GLU A 51 7.43 -11.21 9.34
CA GLU A 51 8.87 -10.90 9.33
C GLU A 51 9.23 -9.77 8.36
N ILE A 52 8.30 -8.85 8.07
CA ILE A 52 8.54 -7.70 7.17
C ILE A 52 9.88 -7.03 7.50
N ARG A 53 10.88 -7.34 6.68
CA ARG A 53 12.26 -6.86 6.80
C ARG A 53 12.31 -5.36 6.56
N GLU A 54 11.30 -4.80 5.90
CA GLU A 54 11.15 -3.39 5.58
C GLU A 54 11.02 -2.54 6.84
N TYR A 55 10.26 -3.01 7.84
CA TYR A 55 10.13 -2.32 9.12
C TYR A 55 11.46 -2.27 9.87
N VAL A 56 12.22 -3.38 9.86
CA VAL A 56 13.58 -3.44 10.42
C VAL A 56 14.51 -2.49 9.67
N LYS A 57 14.51 -2.55 8.33
CA LYS A 57 15.34 -1.69 7.47
C LYS A 57 15.01 -0.19 7.59
N GLU A 58 13.77 0.17 7.91
CA GLU A 58 13.40 1.56 8.16
C GLU A 58 13.88 2.07 9.51
N LYS A 59 13.81 1.24 10.56
CA LYS A 59 14.47 1.57 11.82
C LYS A 59 15.95 1.86 11.63
N GLU A 60 16.60 1.19 10.68
CA GLU A 60 18.00 1.38 10.30
C GLU A 60 18.24 2.61 9.39
N ARG A 61 17.20 3.15 8.72
CA ARG A 61 17.30 4.27 7.76
C ARG A 61 16.44 5.47 8.18
N ARG A 62 16.89 6.15 9.22
CA ARG A 62 16.25 7.39 9.74
C ARG A 62 16.93 8.67 9.26
N ASP A 63 18.01 8.54 8.50
CA ASP A 63 18.86 9.63 8.02
C ASP A 63 18.61 9.97 6.54
N GLU A 64 17.62 9.35 5.88
CA GLU A 64 17.28 9.63 4.47
C GLU A 64 15.77 9.68 4.21
N CYS A 65 15.37 10.52 3.27
CA CYS A 65 13.99 10.60 2.81
C CYS A 65 13.61 9.34 2.03
N ILE A 66 12.62 8.59 2.50
CA ILE A 66 12.15 7.36 1.85
C ILE A 66 11.65 7.57 0.41
N PHE A 67 11.22 8.78 0.06
CA PHE A 67 10.68 9.09 -1.28
C PHE A 67 11.73 9.55 -2.29
N CYS A 68 12.83 10.18 -1.87
CA CYS A 68 13.81 10.77 -2.80
C CYS A 68 15.28 10.59 -2.41
N GLY A 69 15.59 10.05 -1.23
CA GLY A 69 16.95 9.76 -0.78
C GLY A 69 17.74 10.95 -0.22
N ILE A 70 17.21 12.18 -0.24
CA ILE A 70 17.91 13.32 0.39
C ILE A 70 18.02 13.12 1.90
N LYS A 71 19.14 13.55 2.49
CA LYS A 71 19.46 13.34 3.91
C LYS A 71 19.25 14.56 4.81
N THR A 72 18.69 15.63 4.27
CA THR A 72 18.48 16.91 4.96
C THR A 72 17.00 17.25 5.08
N ASP A 73 16.67 18.12 6.02
CA ASP A 73 15.31 18.63 6.27
C ASP A 73 14.26 17.52 6.42
N LEU A 74 14.63 16.45 7.11
CA LEU A 74 13.77 15.32 7.36
C LEU A 74 12.67 15.66 8.38
N THR A 75 11.53 15.06 8.16
CA THR A 75 10.32 15.13 8.99
C THR A 75 9.60 13.80 8.91
N ILE A 76 8.60 13.63 9.76
CA ILE A 76 7.75 12.44 9.78
C ILE A 76 6.51 12.70 8.92
N ASP A 77 6.15 11.75 8.08
CA ASP A 77 4.88 11.70 7.34
C ASP A 77 4.10 10.44 7.71
N HIS A 78 2.78 10.51 7.60
CA HIS A 78 1.86 9.39 7.83
C HIS A 78 1.36 8.81 6.50
N LEU A 79 1.59 7.52 6.27
CA LEU A 79 1.19 6.80 5.05
C LEU A 79 -0.33 6.84 4.83
N LEU A 80 -1.11 6.60 5.89
CA LEU A 80 -2.49 7.05 6.05
C LEU A 80 -2.49 8.40 6.80
N PRO A 81 -2.88 9.51 6.16
CA PRO A 81 -2.85 10.84 6.77
C PRO A 81 -3.70 10.99 8.04
N ARG A 82 -3.27 11.86 8.96
CA ARG A 82 -4.00 12.16 10.21
C ARG A 82 -5.39 12.74 9.99
N CYS A 83 -5.63 13.47 8.89
CA CYS A 83 -6.97 13.97 8.55
C CYS A 83 -7.99 12.86 8.26
N PHE A 84 -7.54 11.62 8.06
CA PHE A 84 -8.36 10.43 7.97
C PHE A 84 -8.25 9.54 9.22
N ASN A 85 -7.91 10.14 10.36
CA ASN A 85 -7.64 9.45 11.64
C ASN A 85 -6.54 8.38 11.55
N GLY A 86 -5.58 8.54 10.62
CA GLY A 86 -4.44 7.63 10.53
C GLY A 86 -3.65 7.57 11.85
N PRO A 87 -3.31 6.37 12.35
CA PRO A 87 -2.76 6.22 13.69
C PRO A 87 -1.31 6.72 13.77
N ASN A 88 -0.88 7.17 14.94
CA ASN A 88 0.54 7.36 15.26
C ASN A 88 1.20 6.01 15.58
N ASP A 89 1.05 5.05 14.66
CA ASP A 89 1.67 3.74 14.73
C ASP A 89 2.95 3.74 13.89
N GLU A 90 3.97 3.02 14.35
CA GLU A 90 5.21 2.86 13.62
C GLU A 90 5.03 2.40 12.18
N LYS A 91 4.10 1.48 11.88
CA LYS A 91 3.76 1.00 10.54
C LYS A 91 3.11 2.07 9.67
N ASN A 92 2.61 3.14 10.27
CA ASN A 92 1.97 4.25 9.56
C ASN A 92 2.91 5.45 9.35
N VAL A 93 4.08 5.52 9.98
CA VAL A 93 4.97 6.68 9.88
C VAL A 93 6.23 6.37 9.08
N ILE A 94 6.77 7.36 8.36
CA ILE A 94 8.06 7.25 7.64
C ILE A 94 8.85 8.57 7.71
N TRP A 95 10.16 8.49 7.52
CA TRP A 95 11.02 9.66 7.36
C TRP A 95 11.03 10.15 5.91
N VAL A 96 10.69 11.42 5.71
CA VAL A 96 10.69 12.09 4.41
C VAL A 96 11.22 13.51 4.54
N CYS A 97 11.78 14.10 3.50
CA CYS A 97 12.13 15.52 3.53
C CYS A 97 10.87 16.40 3.50
N LYS A 98 10.96 17.63 4.01
CA LYS A 98 9.84 18.60 4.01
C LYS A 98 9.19 18.79 2.64
N LYS A 99 9.98 18.84 1.56
CA LYS A 99 9.48 18.95 0.18
C LYS A 99 8.59 17.76 -0.20
N CYS A 100 9.04 16.55 0.08
CA CYS A 100 8.28 15.32 -0.17
C CYS A 100 7.03 15.24 0.70
N ASN A 101 7.14 15.59 1.99
CA ASN A 101 5.99 15.63 2.90
C ASN A 101 4.92 16.60 2.39
N SER A 102 5.31 17.84 2.07
CA SER A 102 4.40 18.86 1.52
C SER A 102 3.79 18.45 0.18
N SER A 103 4.55 17.77 -0.69
CA SER A 103 4.05 17.30 -1.99
C SER A 103 2.99 16.19 -1.85
N LYS A 104 3.19 15.28 -0.89
CA LYS A 104 2.17 14.27 -0.56
C LYS A 104 0.95 14.94 0.07
N GLY A 105 1.16 15.80 1.07
CA GLY A 105 0.10 16.50 1.78
C GLY A 105 -0.89 15.53 2.43
N SER A 106 -2.19 15.77 2.26
CA SER A 106 -3.25 14.92 2.80
C SER A 106 -3.58 13.69 1.94
N LYS A 107 -2.73 13.33 0.97
CA LYS A 107 -2.94 12.14 0.13
C LYS A 107 -2.47 10.88 0.84
N ARG A 108 -3.17 9.78 0.61
CA ARG A 108 -2.76 8.44 1.03
C ARG A 108 -1.60 7.94 0.19
N LEU A 109 -1.00 6.82 0.60
CA LEU A 109 0.20 6.32 -0.08
C LEU A 109 -0.07 6.02 -1.57
N TYR A 110 -1.02 5.15 -1.90
CA TYR A 110 -1.26 4.78 -3.30
C TYR A 110 -1.93 5.90 -4.09
N GLU A 111 -2.76 6.73 -3.46
CA GLU A 111 -3.32 7.96 -4.01
C GLU A 111 -2.20 8.91 -4.48
N PHE A 112 -1.21 9.18 -3.63
CA PHE A 112 -0.08 10.05 -3.95
C PHE A 112 0.73 9.53 -5.14
N TRP A 113 1.06 8.24 -5.15
CA TRP A 113 1.80 7.64 -6.25
C TRP A 113 0.99 7.54 -7.55
N THR A 114 -0.33 7.39 -7.43
CA THR A 114 -1.24 7.40 -8.58
C THR A 114 -1.30 8.79 -9.20
N GLU A 115 -1.45 9.85 -8.40
CA GLU A 115 -1.46 11.21 -8.95
C GLU A 115 -0.11 11.61 -9.54
N LYS A 116 1.00 11.16 -8.94
CA LYS A 116 2.35 11.51 -9.39
C LYS A 116 2.77 10.79 -10.68
N LYS A 117 2.36 9.52 -10.85
CA LYS A 117 2.90 8.62 -11.88
C LYS A 117 1.86 7.67 -12.50
N GLY A 118 0.58 7.97 -12.34
CA GLY A 118 -0.53 7.09 -12.72
C GLY A 118 -0.60 5.83 -11.86
N LEU A 119 -1.64 5.03 -12.09
CA LEU A 119 -1.85 3.78 -11.36
C LEU A 119 -0.68 2.80 -11.57
N GLU A 120 0.04 2.90 -12.70
CA GLU A 120 1.28 2.17 -12.95
C GLU A 120 2.38 2.50 -11.92
N GLY A 121 2.58 3.77 -11.59
CA GLY A 121 3.49 4.17 -10.53
C GLY A 121 3.07 3.64 -9.16
N ALA A 122 1.77 3.70 -8.84
CA ALA A 122 1.25 3.09 -7.61
C ALA A 122 1.39 1.55 -7.56
N LYS A 123 1.51 0.88 -8.72
CA LYS A 123 1.73 -0.57 -8.79
C LYS A 123 3.19 -0.99 -8.64
N TYR A 124 4.15 -0.14 -8.99
CA TYR A 124 5.55 -0.59 -9.18
C TYR A 124 6.61 0.39 -8.68
N GLU A 125 6.27 1.61 -8.30
CA GLU A 125 7.25 2.66 -7.98
C GLU A 125 7.12 3.19 -6.55
N VAL A 126 6.15 2.70 -5.78
CA VAL A 126 6.07 3.00 -4.35
C VAL A 126 7.34 2.46 -3.66
N PRO A 127 8.08 3.26 -2.88
CA PRO A 127 9.29 2.81 -2.22
C PRO A 127 9.03 1.62 -1.31
N ARG A 128 9.87 0.58 -1.44
CA ARG A 128 9.74 -0.70 -0.73
C ARG A 128 9.42 -0.56 0.75
N ILE A 129 10.13 0.35 1.42
CA ILE A 129 9.98 0.58 2.86
C ILE A 129 8.59 1.15 3.19
N ALA A 130 8.17 2.22 2.52
CA ALA A 130 6.86 2.83 2.71
C ALA A 130 5.74 1.83 2.39
N GLU A 131 5.84 1.13 1.26
CA GLU A 131 4.84 0.16 0.85
C GLU A 131 4.75 -1.03 1.81
N GLY A 132 5.88 -1.58 2.25
CA GLY A 132 5.90 -2.71 3.18
C GLY A 132 5.25 -2.38 4.53
N LYS A 133 5.56 -1.19 5.09
CA LYS A 133 4.94 -0.71 6.32
C LYS A 133 3.44 -0.48 6.15
N TYR A 134 3.02 0.14 5.04
CA TYR A 134 1.63 0.38 4.73
C TYR A 134 0.82 -0.92 4.56
N LEU A 135 1.34 -1.88 3.80
CA LEU A 135 0.69 -3.18 3.61
C LEU A 135 0.52 -3.93 4.92
N LYS A 136 1.47 -3.79 5.87
CA LYS A 136 1.34 -4.36 7.22
C LYS A 136 0.20 -3.75 8.00
N LEU A 137 0.15 -2.42 8.05
CA LEU A 137 -0.95 -1.69 8.68
C LEU A 137 -2.30 -2.10 8.09
N VAL A 138 -2.41 -2.11 6.75
CA VAL A 138 -3.63 -2.51 6.05
C VAL A 138 -4.02 -3.93 6.41
N TYR A 139 -3.10 -4.88 6.35
CA TYR A 139 -3.40 -6.27 6.65
C TYR A 139 -3.92 -6.45 8.08
N GLU A 140 -3.24 -5.87 9.08
CA GLU A 140 -3.61 -6.04 10.49
C GLU A 140 -5.02 -5.50 10.75
N VAL A 141 -5.31 -4.27 10.30
CA VAL A 141 -6.63 -3.64 10.46
C VAL A 141 -7.73 -4.43 9.75
N LEU A 142 -7.49 -4.86 8.51
CA LEU A 142 -8.50 -5.60 7.75
C LEU A 142 -8.68 -7.04 8.24
N LYS A 143 -7.64 -7.64 8.84
CA LYS A 143 -7.74 -8.94 9.51
C LYS A 143 -8.65 -8.85 10.73
N GLU A 144 -8.41 -7.87 11.61
CA GLU A 144 -9.23 -7.66 12.82
C GLU A 144 -10.70 -7.39 12.48
N LYS A 145 -10.96 -6.70 11.38
CA LYS A 145 -12.33 -6.42 10.89
C LYS A 145 -12.94 -7.51 10.02
N GLY A 146 -12.24 -8.62 9.74
CA GLY A 146 -12.75 -9.71 8.89
C GLY A 146 -12.93 -9.35 7.41
N LEU A 147 -12.22 -8.34 6.91
CA LEU A 147 -12.41 -7.76 5.55
C LEU A 147 -11.42 -8.31 4.50
N LEU A 148 -10.50 -9.20 4.87
CA LEU A 148 -9.45 -9.71 3.98
C LEU A 148 -9.97 -10.49 2.76
N ASN A 149 -11.13 -11.13 2.87
CA ASN A 149 -11.67 -12.00 1.81
C ASN A 149 -12.60 -11.26 0.83
N LEU A 150 -12.73 -9.93 0.94
CA LEU A 150 -13.56 -9.15 0.04
C LEU A 150 -13.01 -9.16 -1.39
N ASN A 151 -13.88 -9.45 -2.35
CA ASN A 151 -13.58 -9.38 -3.79
C ASN A 151 -14.02 -8.02 -4.38
N ALA A 152 -13.66 -7.76 -5.64
CA ALA A 152 -13.97 -6.51 -6.32
C ALA A 152 -15.47 -6.13 -6.30
N SER A 153 -16.35 -7.12 -6.49
CA SER A 153 -17.80 -6.91 -6.50
C SER A 153 -18.30 -6.45 -5.12
N LYS A 154 -17.91 -7.14 -4.04
CA LYS A 154 -18.30 -6.75 -2.67
C LYS A 154 -17.70 -5.42 -2.23
N ILE A 155 -16.49 -5.10 -2.69
CA ILE A 155 -15.89 -3.77 -2.47
C ILE A 155 -16.71 -2.69 -3.19
N GLY A 156 -17.11 -2.97 -4.44
CA GLY A 156 -17.96 -2.10 -5.25
C GLY A 156 -19.31 -1.80 -4.59
N GLU A 157 -19.91 -2.80 -3.96
CA GLU A 157 -21.18 -2.68 -3.25
C GLU A 157 -21.05 -1.92 -1.92
N LEU A 158 -20.08 -2.31 -1.08
CA LEU A 158 -20.02 -1.88 0.32
C LEU A 158 -19.18 -0.61 0.55
N PHE A 159 -18.14 -0.38 -0.26
CA PHE A 159 -17.13 0.66 0.01
C PHE A 159 -17.10 1.74 -1.06
N CYS A 160 -17.18 1.38 -2.34
CA CYS A 160 -17.09 2.36 -3.43
C CYS A 160 -18.10 3.52 -3.34
N PRO A 161 -19.34 3.36 -2.84
CA PRO A 161 -20.29 4.48 -2.69
C PRO A 161 -19.82 5.54 -1.70
N LYS A 162 -19.04 5.17 -0.67
CA LYS A 162 -18.51 6.07 0.37
C LYS A 162 -17.04 6.46 0.12
N CYS A 163 -16.40 5.86 -0.88
CA CYS A 163 -14.97 5.96 -1.09
C CYS A 163 -14.56 7.34 -1.67
N SER A 164 -13.81 8.12 -0.89
CA SER A 164 -13.40 9.48 -1.29
C SER A 164 -12.46 9.53 -2.51
N ILE A 165 -11.83 8.39 -2.86
CA ILE A 165 -10.88 8.30 -3.99
C ILE A 165 -11.51 7.69 -5.25
N LYS A 166 -12.83 7.47 -5.27
CA LYS A 166 -13.55 6.90 -6.44
C LYS A 166 -13.26 7.64 -7.74
N LYS A 167 -13.15 8.97 -7.70
CA LYS A 167 -12.83 9.81 -8.88
C LYS A 167 -11.49 9.44 -9.51
N ILE A 168 -10.50 9.06 -8.70
CA ILE A 168 -9.19 8.62 -9.18
C ILE A 168 -9.32 7.25 -9.84
N CYS A 169 -10.12 6.33 -9.26
CA CYS A 169 -10.36 5.02 -9.88
C CYS A 169 -10.98 5.13 -11.27
N VAL A 170 -11.93 6.06 -11.47
CA VAL A 170 -12.54 6.34 -12.77
C VAL A 170 -11.51 6.89 -13.76
N LYS A 171 -10.70 7.88 -13.34
CA LYS A 171 -9.63 8.47 -14.16
C LYS A 171 -8.62 7.41 -14.62
N GLU A 172 -8.32 6.43 -13.79
CA GLU A 172 -7.34 5.36 -14.05
C GLU A 172 -7.95 4.07 -14.64
N ASP A 173 -9.21 4.09 -15.09
CA ASP A 173 -9.96 2.93 -15.62
C ASP A 173 -9.87 1.67 -14.72
N SER A 174 -10.00 1.88 -13.41
CA SER A 174 -9.90 0.83 -12.40
C SER A 174 -11.20 0.59 -11.62
N GLU A 175 -12.28 1.29 -11.95
CA GLU A 175 -13.59 1.05 -11.34
C GLU A 175 -14.05 -0.41 -11.55
N GLY A 176 -14.59 -1.02 -10.48
CA GLY A 176 -15.03 -2.42 -10.49
C GLY A 176 -13.90 -3.46 -10.49
N LYS A 177 -12.63 -3.04 -10.45
CA LYS A 177 -11.45 -3.92 -10.51
C LYS A 177 -10.58 -3.71 -9.25
N LEU A 178 -9.96 -4.78 -8.73
CA LEU A 178 -9.05 -4.67 -7.57
C LEU A 178 -7.78 -3.89 -7.93
N SER A 179 -7.48 -2.79 -7.24
CA SER A 179 -6.23 -2.04 -7.44
C SER A 179 -5.64 -1.59 -6.11
N PRO A 180 -4.37 -1.14 -6.05
CA PRO A 180 -3.80 -0.60 -4.81
C PRO A 180 -4.63 0.52 -4.17
N LEU A 181 -5.36 1.31 -4.98
CA LEU A 181 -6.30 2.31 -4.49
C LEU A 181 -7.42 1.69 -3.62
N CYS A 182 -7.83 0.45 -3.86
CA CYS A 182 -8.79 -0.22 -2.98
C CYS A 182 -8.26 -0.32 -1.54
N LEU A 183 -6.95 -0.51 -1.34
CA LEU A 183 -6.34 -0.59 -0.01
C LEU A 183 -6.45 0.76 0.71
N ASP A 184 -6.12 1.85 0.01
CA ASP A 184 -6.27 3.23 0.50
C ASP A 184 -7.72 3.53 0.90
N GLY A 185 -8.68 3.24 0.03
CA GLY A 185 -10.09 3.54 0.24
C GLY A 185 -10.69 2.77 1.42
N ILE A 186 -10.47 1.45 1.46
CA ILE A 186 -11.00 0.59 2.52
C ILE A 186 -10.37 0.95 3.87
N LEU A 187 -9.04 1.13 3.93
CA LEU A 187 -8.36 1.48 5.17
C LEU A 187 -8.89 2.80 5.72
N THR A 188 -9.10 3.80 4.86
CA THR A 188 -9.64 5.10 5.28
C THR A 188 -11.00 4.97 5.94
N LEU A 189 -11.93 4.29 5.27
CA LEU A 189 -13.28 4.10 5.79
C LEU A 189 -13.25 3.35 7.13
N CYS A 190 -12.27 2.46 7.35
CA CYS A 190 -12.08 1.77 8.63
C CYS A 190 -11.73 2.73 9.77
N PHE A 191 -10.93 3.77 9.50
CA PHE A 191 -10.49 4.76 10.49
C PHE A 191 -11.47 5.95 10.64
N LEU A 192 -12.27 6.23 9.62
CA LEU A 192 -13.41 7.16 9.73
C LEU A 192 -14.62 6.55 10.46
N LYS A 193 -14.58 5.23 10.76
CA LYS A 193 -15.70 4.47 11.37
C LYS A 193 -16.97 4.52 10.52
N GLU A 194 -16.80 4.49 9.20
CA GLU A 194 -17.91 4.51 8.22
C GLU A 194 -18.31 3.10 7.74
N ILE A 195 -17.75 2.06 8.37
CA ILE A 195 -17.97 0.62 8.13
C ILE A 195 -18.28 -0.06 9.45
#